data_AF-A0A661KW68-F1
#
_entry.id   AF-A0A661KW68-F1
#
_cell.length_a   1.000
_cell.length_b   1.000
_cell.length_c   1.000
_cell.angle_alpha   90.00
_cell.angle_beta   90.00
_cell.angle_gamma   90.00
#
_symmetry.space_group_name_H-M   'P 1'
#
loop_
_entity.id
_entity.type
_entity.pdbx_description
1 polymer ?
#
loop_
_entity_poly.entity_id
_entity_poly.type
_entity_poly.pdbx_seq_one_letter_code
_entity_poly.pdbx_strand_id
1 'polypeptide(L)'
;MTEKVEKGKLAEGRLTPELIKEMEGKKGLILRIDNYINNVDVTKRAIRSFCDGVGDWNPLYRDEEYAKQSPYKGIIAPPFFVYSILPAAPQFGFRGLGGFNARNELHFYKPIRPGTHI
;
A
#
# COMPACT_ATOMS: atom_id res chain seq x y z
N MET A 1 -51.77 -14.32 -7.80
CA MET A 1 -51.02 -13.44 -8.74
C MET A 1 -49.56 -13.50 -8.31
N THR A 2 -48.73 -14.26 -9.01
CA THR A 2 -47.29 -14.37 -8.69
C THR A 2 -46.56 -13.30 -9.50
N GLU A 3 -46.10 -12.25 -8.82
CA GLU A 3 -45.29 -11.19 -9.43
C GLU A 3 -44.00 -11.80 -9.96
N LYS A 4 -43.77 -11.68 -11.28
CA LYS A 4 -42.49 -12.07 -11.90
C LYS A 4 -41.45 -11.05 -11.47
N VAL A 5 -40.59 -11.44 -10.52
CA VAL A 5 -39.40 -10.67 -10.19
C VAL A 5 -38.44 -10.74 -11.38
N GLU A 6 -38.23 -9.62 -12.04
CA GLU A 6 -37.23 -9.48 -13.11
C GLU A 6 -35.82 -9.49 -12.47
N LYS A 7 -35.04 -10.53 -12.74
CA LYS A 7 -33.68 -10.64 -12.23
C LYS A 7 -32.76 -9.74 -13.06
N GLY A 8 -32.36 -8.60 -12.51
CA GLY A 8 -31.31 -7.78 -13.08
C GLY A 8 -29.99 -8.54 -13.19
N LYS A 9 -29.29 -8.42 -14.32
CA LYS A 9 -27.97 -9.00 -14.51
C LYS A 9 -26.91 -7.95 -14.19
N LEU A 10 -25.95 -8.28 -13.31
CA LEU A 10 -24.80 -7.41 -13.05
C LEU A 10 -23.94 -7.28 -14.31
N ALA A 11 -23.37 -6.09 -14.51
CA ALA A 11 -22.40 -5.89 -15.57
C ALA A 11 -21.19 -6.82 -15.37
N GLU A 12 -20.87 -7.63 -16.37
CA GLU A 12 -19.67 -8.47 -16.37
C GLU A 12 -18.48 -7.63 -16.83
N GLY A 13 -17.48 -7.49 -15.96
CA GLY A 13 -16.20 -6.91 -16.34
C GLY A 13 -15.46 -7.85 -17.29
N ARG A 14 -15.23 -7.41 -18.54
CA ARG A 14 -14.44 -8.16 -19.53
C ARG A 14 -13.20 -7.37 -19.93
N LEU A 15 -12.07 -8.07 -20.01
CA LEU A 15 -10.85 -7.50 -20.59
C LEU A 15 -10.98 -7.53 -22.11
N THR A 16 -11.00 -6.35 -22.75
CA THR A 16 -11.16 -6.21 -24.20
C THR A 16 -9.88 -5.67 -24.87
N PRO A 17 -9.67 -5.88 -26.17
CA PRO A 17 -8.54 -5.31 -26.90
C PRO A 17 -8.44 -3.78 -26.78
N GLU A 18 -9.57 -3.08 -26.71
CA GLU A 18 -9.62 -1.63 -26.54
C GLU A 18 -9.11 -1.20 -25.16
N LEU A 19 -9.48 -1.94 -24.12
CA LEU A 19 -8.99 -1.71 -22.76
C LEU A 19 -7.48 -1.97 -22.65
N ILE A 20 -7.00 -3.01 -23.34
CA ILE A 20 -5.56 -3.30 -23.43
C ILE A 20 -4.84 -2.12 -24.11
N LYS A 21 -5.31 -1.70 -25.29
CA LYS A 21 -4.72 -0.56 -26.03
C LYS A 21 -4.73 0.74 -25.22
N GLU A 22 -5.79 1.00 -24.46
CA GLU A 22 -5.86 2.15 -23.55
C GLU A 22 -4.76 2.09 -22.48
N MET A 23 -4.57 0.93 -21.83
CA MET A 23 -3.52 0.77 -20.82
C MET A 23 -2.12 0.82 -21.42
N GLU A 24 -1.92 0.32 -22.64
CA GLU A 24 -0.65 0.45 -23.36
C GLU A 24 -0.30 1.91 -23.61
N GLY A 25 -1.28 2.75 -23.97
CA GLY A 25 -1.09 4.19 -24.16
C GLY A 25 -0.71 4.95 -22.87
N LYS A 26 -0.84 4.32 -21.70
CA LYS A 26 -0.48 4.91 -20.41
C LYS A 26 0.94 4.55 -19.95
N LYS A 27 1.67 3.72 -20.70
CA LYS A 27 3.08 3.41 -20.40
C LYS A 27 3.90 4.70 -20.40
N GLY A 28 4.70 4.91 -19.36
CA GLY A 28 5.54 6.10 -19.20
C GLY A 28 4.83 7.33 -18.63
N LEU A 29 3.54 7.25 -18.29
CA LEU A 29 2.87 8.34 -17.58
C LEU A 29 3.44 8.52 -16.17
N ILE A 30 3.66 9.77 -15.81
CA ILE A 30 3.91 10.16 -14.42
C ILE A 30 2.56 10.45 -13.79
N LEU A 31 2.17 9.62 -12.83
CA LEU A 31 0.91 9.79 -12.10
C LEU A 31 1.08 10.83 -11.00
N ARG A 32 0.08 11.69 -10.84
CA ARG A 32 -0.03 12.56 -9.66
C ARG A 32 -0.52 11.72 -8.48
N ILE A 33 0.33 11.54 -7.47
CA ILE A 33 0.07 10.64 -6.34
C ILE A 33 -0.13 11.36 -5.00
N ASP A 34 -0.14 12.70 -4.96
CA ASP A 34 -0.16 13.47 -3.70
C ASP A 34 -1.33 13.08 -2.78
N ASN A 35 -2.49 12.81 -3.35
CA ASN A 35 -3.70 12.39 -2.63
C ASN A 35 -3.63 10.96 -2.08
N TYR A 36 -2.52 10.26 -2.31
CA TYR A 36 -2.30 8.86 -1.98
C TYR A 36 -1.11 8.67 -1.02
N ILE A 37 -0.42 9.75 -0.67
CA ILE A 37 0.69 9.74 0.27
C ILE A 37 0.15 9.98 1.69
N ASN A 38 0.58 9.13 2.63
CA ASN A 38 0.23 9.17 4.04
C ASN A 38 1.51 9.09 4.89
N ASN A 39 1.41 9.30 6.21
CA ASN A 39 2.51 9.07 7.16
C ASN A 39 3.89 9.64 6.75
N VAL A 40 3.91 10.79 6.07
CA VAL A 40 5.13 11.46 5.60
C VAL A 40 6.04 11.83 6.77
N ASP A 41 5.42 12.34 7.85
CA ASP A 41 6.08 12.52 9.14
C ASP A 41 6.03 11.23 9.94
N VAL A 42 7.15 10.51 9.95
CA VAL A 42 7.22 9.20 10.57
C VAL A 42 7.27 9.33 12.09
N THR A 43 6.25 8.84 12.78
CA THR A 43 6.20 8.84 14.26
C THR A 43 6.28 7.43 14.83
N LYS A 44 6.76 7.30 16.08
CA LYS A 44 6.73 6.01 16.80
C LYS A 44 5.31 5.43 16.88
N ARG A 45 4.31 6.30 17.01
CA ARG A 45 2.90 5.91 17.02
C ARG A 45 2.48 5.31 15.68
N ALA A 46 2.81 5.97 14.56
CA ALA A 46 2.47 5.45 13.23
C ALA A 46 3.12 4.09 12.99
N ILE A 47 4.40 3.93 13.33
CA ILE A 47 5.12 2.65 13.25
C ILE A 47 4.40 1.57 14.06
N ARG A 48 4.06 1.86 15.32
CA ARG A 48 3.37 0.90 16.19
C ARG A 48 1.99 0.53 15.66
N SER A 49 1.19 1.51 15.24
CA SER A 49 -0.14 1.27 14.67
C SER A 49 -0.07 0.43 13.40
N PHE A 50 0.92 0.64 12.54
CA PHE A 50 1.15 -0.22 11.38
C PHE A 50 1.48 -1.65 11.79
N CYS A 51 2.43 -1.81 12.73
CA CYS A 51 2.82 -3.13 13.25
C CYS A 51 1.63 -3.88 13.87
N ASP A 52 0.82 -3.20 14.68
CA ASP A 52 -0.38 -3.79 15.28
C ASP A 52 -1.41 -4.19 14.21
N GLY A 53 -1.57 -3.38 13.15
CA GLY A 53 -2.49 -3.66 12.05
C GLY A 53 -2.09 -4.87 11.18
N VAL A 54 -0.79 -5.11 11.00
CA VAL A 54 -0.28 -6.29 10.27
C VAL A 54 0.02 -7.49 11.18
N GLY A 55 -0.05 -7.31 12.50
CA GLY A 55 0.24 -8.35 13.49
C GLY A 55 1.73 -8.62 13.74
N ASP A 56 2.61 -7.65 13.48
CA ASP A 56 4.05 -7.76 13.75
C ASP A 56 4.38 -7.29 15.17
N TRP A 57 4.81 -8.21 16.02
CA TRP A 57 5.13 -7.96 17.43
C TRP A 57 6.63 -7.79 17.69
N ASN A 58 7.46 -7.62 16.67
CA ASN A 58 8.90 -7.48 16.82
C ASN A 58 9.26 -6.30 17.77
N PRO A 59 9.98 -6.55 18.88
CA PRO A 59 10.31 -5.52 19.86
C PRO A 59 11.19 -4.40 19.28
N LEU A 60 11.95 -4.65 18.20
CA LEU A 60 12.77 -3.65 17.53
C LEU A 60 11.97 -2.41 17.08
N TYR A 61 10.68 -2.57 16.79
CA TYR A 61 9.83 -1.51 16.25
C TYR A 61 9.03 -0.77 17.33
N ARG A 62 9.07 -1.22 18.59
CA ARG A 62 8.15 -0.73 19.63
C ARG A 62 8.74 -0.58 21.04
N ASP A 63 9.82 -1.30 21.36
CA ASP A 63 10.52 -1.28 22.64
C ASP A 63 11.83 -0.50 22.51
N GLU A 64 11.93 0.61 23.23
CA GLU A 64 13.10 1.48 23.21
C GLU A 64 14.36 0.82 23.77
N GLU A 65 14.22 0.04 24.84
CA GLU A 65 15.35 -0.56 25.53
C GLU A 65 15.94 -1.68 24.68
N TYR A 66 15.07 -2.53 24.14
CA TYR A 66 15.48 -3.55 23.17
C TYR A 66 16.14 -2.93 21.93
N ALA A 67 15.53 -1.89 21.37
CA ALA A 67 16.03 -1.27 20.15
C ALA A 67 17.38 -0.55 20.35
N LYS A 68 17.64 0.05 21.53
CA LYS A 68 18.95 0.63 21.90
C LYS A 68 20.07 -0.42 21.94
N GLN A 69 19.76 -1.63 22.38
CA GLN A 69 20.73 -2.72 22.46
C GLN A 69 21.04 -3.31 21.07
N SER A 70 20.10 -3.22 20.13
CA SER A 70 20.29 -3.66 18.74
C SER A 70 21.40 -2.89 17.99
N PRO A 71 21.82 -3.36 16.80
CA PRO A 71 22.71 -2.60 15.91
C PRO A 71 22.12 -1.25 15.44
N TYR A 72 20.79 -1.10 15.50
CA TYR A 72 20.12 0.13 15.07
C TYR A 72 20.07 1.22 16.14
N LYS A 73 20.44 0.93 17.40
CA LYS A 73 20.57 1.91 18.49
C LYS A 73 19.33 2.78 18.75
N GLY A 74 18.16 2.24 18.46
CA GLY A 74 16.86 2.91 18.62
C GLY A 74 15.83 2.36 17.64
N ILE A 75 14.56 2.71 17.86
CA ILE A 75 13.44 2.23 17.05
C ILE A 75 13.65 2.59 15.57
N ILE A 76 13.35 1.62 14.71
CA ILE A 76 13.21 1.79 13.27
C ILE A 76 11.81 1.35 12.85
N ALA A 77 11.33 1.80 11.70
CA ALA A 77 10.13 1.23 11.09
C ALA A 77 10.45 -0.14 10.48
N PRO A 78 9.49 -1.09 10.45
CA PRO A 78 9.64 -2.30 9.64
C PRO A 78 9.82 -1.92 8.16
N PRO A 79 10.54 -2.72 7.35
CA PRO A 79 10.74 -2.41 5.93
C PRO A 79 9.44 -2.14 5.17
N PHE A 80 8.40 -2.94 5.42
CA PHE A 80 7.09 -2.80 4.78
C PHE A 80 6.27 -1.59 5.23
N PHE A 81 6.74 -0.79 6.21
CA PHE A 81 6.11 0.46 6.61
C PHE A 81 5.96 1.44 5.44
N VAL A 82 6.76 1.31 4.37
CA VAL A 82 6.60 2.07 3.13
C VAL A 82 5.18 1.99 2.55
N TYR A 83 4.45 0.90 2.77
CA TYR A 83 3.06 0.78 2.33
C TYR A 83 2.06 1.56 3.17
N SER A 84 2.44 1.96 4.38
CA SER A 84 1.68 2.94 5.16
C SER A 84 1.89 4.37 4.67
N ILE A 85 2.95 4.61 3.87
CA ILE A 85 3.27 5.90 3.28
C ILE A 85 2.63 5.99 1.89
N LEU A 86 3.00 5.05 1.00
CA LEU A 86 2.42 4.92 -0.33
C LEU A 86 1.89 3.48 -0.50
N PRO A 87 0.57 3.29 -0.48
CA PRO A 87 -0.01 1.97 -0.70
C PRO A 87 0.43 1.38 -2.05
N ALA A 88 0.69 0.07 -2.08
CA ALA A 88 1.16 -0.69 -3.25
C ALA A 88 0.20 -0.70 -4.46
N ALA A 89 -0.97 -0.08 -4.32
CA ALA A 89 -2.05 -0.09 -5.29
C ALA A 89 -2.63 1.33 -5.40
N PRO A 90 -1.99 2.24 -6.16
CA PRO A 90 -2.71 3.39 -6.67
C PRO A 90 -3.96 2.88 -7.40
N GLN A 91 -5.09 3.60 -7.30
CA GLN A 91 -6.33 3.27 -8.03
C GLN A 91 -6.15 3.49 -9.54
N PHE A 92 -5.29 2.69 -10.14
CA PHE A 92 -4.86 2.78 -11.51
C PHE A 92 -4.94 1.39 -12.13
N GLY A 93 -5.70 1.28 -13.21
CA GLY A 93 -5.93 -0.01 -13.85
C GLY A 93 -7.01 0.08 -14.92
N PHE A 94 -7.51 -1.08 -15.31
CA PHE A 94 -8.59 -1.22 -16.26
C PHE A 94 -9.91 -0.74 -15.65
N ARG A 95 -10.64 0.12 -16.37
CA ARG A 95 -11.98 0.57 -15.93
C ARG A 95 -12.92 -0.63 -15.78
N GLY A 96 -13.65 -0.67 -14.66
CA GLY A 96 -14.63 -1.71 -14.39
C GLY A 96 -14.06 -3.10 -14.07
N LEU A 97 -12.73 -3.25 -13.97
CA LEU A 97 -12.08 -4.49 -13.54
C LEU A 97 -11.37 -4.29 -12.20
N GLY A 98 -11.52 -5.25 -11.30
CA GLY A 98 -10.73 -5.31 -10.07
C GLY A 98 -9.28 -5.70 -10.38
N GLY A 99 -8.33 -5.01 -9.77
CA GLY A 99 -6.91 -5.36 -9.82
C GLY A 99 -6.46 -6.03 -8.53
N PHE A 100 -5.56 -7.00 -8.64
CA PHE A 100 -4.82 -7.54 -7.51
C PHE A 100 -3.33 -7.25 -7.73
N ASN A 101 -2.63 -6.85 -6.66
CA ASN A 101 -1.20 -6.69 -6.72
C ASN A 101 -0.56 -8.10 -6.88
N ALA A 102 0.12 -8.33 -8.00
CA ALA A 102 0.71 -9.62 -8.32
C ALA A 102 2.16 -9.77 -7.83
N ARG A 103 2.92 -8.67 -7.80
CA ARG A 103 4.32 -8.63 -7.39
C ARG A 103 4.73 -7.21 -7.02
N ASN A 104 5.57 -7.09 -5.98
CA ASN A 104 6.36 -5.90 -5.72
C ASN A 104 7.84 -6.29 -5.64
N GLU A 105 8.70 -5.37 -6.05
CA GLU A 105 10.14 -5.46 -5.82
C GLU A 105 10.58 -4.20 -5.10
N LEU A 106 11.20 -4.38 -3.94
CA LEU A 106 11.58 -3.30 -3.03
C LEU A 106 13.04 -3.50 -2.64
N HIS A 107 13.80 -2.41 -2.71
CA HIS A 107 15.20 -2.36 -2.30
C HIS A 107 15.33 -1.36 -1.15
N PHE A 108 15.76 -1.84 0.01
CA PHE A 108 15.87 -1.02 1.23
C PHE A 108 17.33 -0.67 1.50
N TYR A 109 17.68 0.60 1.33
CA TYR A 109 19.06 1.07 1.50
C TYR A 109 19.36 1.55 2.92
N LYS A 110 18.37 2.08 3.62
CA LYS A 110 18.49 2.64 4.97
C LYS A 110 17.22 2.37 5.78
N PRO A 111 17.34 2.18 7.11
CA PRO A 111 16.17 2.08 7.97
C PRO A 111 15.46 3.43 8.05
N ILE A 112 14.13 3.40 8.04
CA ILE A 112 13.29 4.57 8.33
C ILE A 112 13.23 4.74 9.85
N ARG A 113 13.40 5.96 10.35
CA ARG A 113 13.42 6.25 11.79
C ARG A 113 12.26 7.16 12.18
N PRO A 114 11.80 7.10 13.45
CA PRO A 114 10.95 8.16 13.98
C PRO A 114 11.61 9.54 13.82
N GLY A 115 10.83 10.53 13.38
CA GLY A 115 11.29 11.88 13.06
C GLY A 115 11.77 12.06 11.61
N THR A 116 11.83 10.99 10.81
CA THR A 116 12.07 11.12 9.37
C THR A 116 10.86 11.78 8.69
N HIS A 117 11.14 12.80 7.87
CA HIS A 117 10.20 13.33 6.88
C HIS A 117 10.57 12.71 5.52
N ILE A 118 9.58 12.19 4.80
CA ILE A 118 9.74 11.45 3.54
C ILE A 118 9.53 12.35 2.33
#